data_AF-A0A9N8PYF7-F1
#
_entry.id   AF-A0A9N8PYF7-F1
#
_cell.length_a   1.000
_cell.length_b   1.000
_cell.length_c   1.000
_cell.angle_alpha   90.00
_cell.angle_beta   90.00
_cell.angle_gamma   90.00
#
_symmetry.space_group_name_H-M   'P 1'
#
loop_
_entity.id
_entity.type
_entity.pdbx_description
1 polymer ?
#
loop_
_entity_poly.entity_id
_entity_poly.type
_entity_poly.pdbx_seq_one_letter_code
_entity_poly.pdbx_strand_id
1 'polypeptide(L)'
;MLGSIDCLDDLLRAGITLAENVVVVNKELSNSAEEDSLADCNTIVAVQTMFKFFPSIKSITELSQSSNMRFMQFRAHDKYALHLSKMEKREKERGSHISYMFRLPFAAGSVFSASMLDTLLYQAFVKDYVITFVRLLLGVDQAPGSGFLTSMKISKEDMWIRTYGRLYQKLCSTTCEIPIGIYRTQDTTLADASHHVSMSPRTPSRWFWSRLARMRPSRASVSRLTPTLKYLSP
;
A
#
# COMPACT_ATOMS: atom_id res chain seq x y z
N MET A 1 -9.74 -21.25 -15.90
CA MET A 1 -8.41 -21.60 -16.43
C MET A 1 -7.74 -22.49 -15.39
N LEU A 2 -7.17 -23.61 -15.81
CA LEU A 2 -6.38 -24.49 -14.94
C LEU A 2 -4.91 -24.17 -15.19
N GLY A 3 -4.10 -24.12 -14.13
CA GLY A 3 -2.68 -23.80 -14.22
C GLY A 3 -2.10 -23.40 -12.86
N SER A 4 -0.78 -23.24 -12.80
CA SER A 4 -0.06 -22.74 -11.62
C SER A 4 0.62 -21.40 -11.90
N ILE A 5 0.75 -20.56 -10.87
CA ILE A 5 1.56 -19.33 -10.91
C ILE A 5 3.06 -19.62 -11.10
N ASP A 6 3.51 -20.82 -10.74
CA ASP A 6 4.91 -21.23 -10.91
C ASP A 6 5.24 -21.56 -12.37
N CYS A 7 4.21 -21.81 -13.20
CA CYS A 7 4.37 -22.13 -14.61
C CYS A 7 4.29 -20.86 -15.47
N LEU A 8 5.42 -20.47 -16.09
CA LEU A 8 5.48 -19.29 -16.95
C LEU A 8 4.50 -19.39 -18.14
N ASP A 9 4.35 -20.57 -18.73
CA ASP A 9 3.44 -20.78 -19.87
C ASP A 9 1.98 -20.53 -19.48
N ASP A 10 1.59 -20.90 -18.26
CA ASP A 10 0.24 -20.65 -17.75
C ASP A 10 0.01 -19.16 -17.52
N LEU A 11 1.00 -18.43 -16.99
CA LEU A 11 0.93 -16.97 -16.86
C LEU A 11 0.81 -16.26 -18.22
N LEU A 12 1.57 -16.72 -19.23
CA LEU A 12 1.50 -16.17 -20.58
C LEU A 12 0.15 -16.48 -21.25
N ARG A 13 -0.36 -17.70 -21.11
CA ARG A 13 -1.71 -18.07 -21.58
C ARG A 13 -2.81 -17.26 -20.89
N ALA A 14 -2.59 -16.87 -19.63
CA ALA A 14 -3.52 -16.04 -18.88
C ALA A 14 -3.46 -14.56 -19.31
N GLY A 15 -2.51 -14.18 -20.18
CA GLY A 15 -2.38 -12.81 -20.68
C GLY A 15 -1.75 -11.86 -19.67
N ILE A 16 -0.84 -12.34 -18.81
CA ILE A 16 -0.17 -11.53 -17.78
C ILE A 16 0.48 -10.25 -18.34
N THR A 17 0.92 -10.26 -19.59
CA THR A 17 1.53 -9.12 -20.29
C THR A 17 0.58 -7.95 -20.53
N LEU A 18 -0.73 -8.22 -20.60
CA LEU A 18 -1.78 -7.22 -20.79
C LEU A 18 -2.47 -6.85 -19.46
N ALA A 19 -2.23 -7.62 -18.40
CA ALA A 19 -2.84 -7.38 -17.10
C ALA A 19 -2.21 -6.17 -16.41
N GLU A 20 -3.05 -5.28 -15.87
CA GLU A 20 -2.56 -4.19 -15.02
C GLU A 20 -2.21 -4.68 -13.61
N ASN A 21 -3.03 -5.58 -13.07
CA ASN A 21 -2.93 -6.08 -11.71
C ASN A 21 -3.04 -7.61 -11.68
N VAL A 22 -2.25 -8.24 -10.81
CA VAL A 22 -2.33 -9.67 -10.48
C VAL A 22 -2.70 -9.80 -9.02
N VAL A 23 -3.73 -10.59 -8.73
CA VAL A 23 -4.15 -10.91 -7.36
C VAL A 23 -3.76 -12.34 -7.06
N VAL A 24 -2.96 -12.53 -6.00
CA VAL A 24 -2.49 -13.84 -5.55
C VAL A 24 -3.07 -14.12 -4.17
N VAL A 25 -3.85 -15.19 -4.08
CA VAL A 25 -4.54 -15.62 -2.85
C VAL A 25 -3.80 -16.84 -2.30
N ASN A 26 -3.45 -16.82 -1.02
CA ASN A 26 -2.84 -18.00 -0.39
C ASN A 26 -3.93 -19.04 -0.12
N LYS A 27 -3.92 -20.14 -0.87
CA LYS A 27 -4.87 -21.25 -0.73
C LYS A 27 -4.32 -22.38 0.15
N GLU A 28 -3.02 -22.42 0.40
CA GLU A 28 -2.36 -23.56 1.02
C GLU A 28 -2.28 -23.40 2.54
N LEU A 29 -2.95 -24.31 3.26
CA LEU A 29 -2.85 -24.49 4.71
C LEU A 29 -1.90 -25.64 5.08
N SER A 30 -1.31 -26.33 4.10
CA SER A 30 -0.50 -27.53 4.35
C SER A 30 0.79 -27.23 5.10
N ASN A 31 1.46 -26.11 4.77
CA ASN A 31 2.75 -25.75 5.36
C ASN A 31 2.64 -25.17 6.77
N SER A 32 1.46 -24.69 7.18
CA SER A 32 1.25 -24.19 8.54
C SER A 32 1.15 -25.30 9.60
N ALA A 33 1.05 -26.57 9.18
CA ALA A 33 0.96 -27.69 10.12
C ALA A 33 2.28 -27.95 10.89
N GLU A 34 3.41 -27.50 10.33
CA GLU A 34 4.73 -27.67 10.94
C GLU A 34 5.23 -26.39 11.60
N GLU A 35 5.24 -25.28 10.84
CA GLU A 35 5.67 -23.99 11.35
C GLU A 35 4.85 -22.85 10.73
N ASP A 36 4.21 -22.11 11.60
CA ASP A 36 3.43 -20.90 11.32
C ASP A 36 4.15 -19.89 10.41
N SER A 37 5.48 -19.76 10.57
CA SER A 37 6.29 -18.85 9.75
C SER A 37 6.40 -19.28 8.28
N LEU A 38 6.31 -20.60 8.01
CA LEU A 38 6.48 -21.20 6.69
C LEU A 38 5.17 -21.30 5.90
N ALA A 39 4.03 -20.93 6.50
CA ALA A 39 2.71 -20.98 5.87
C ALA A 39 2.65 -20.26 4.51
N ASP A 40 3.42 -19.19 4.33
CA ASP A 40 3.38 -18.34 3.12
C ASP A 40 4.54 -18.59 2.14
N CYS A 41 5.44 -19.55 2.42
CA CYS A 41 6.73 -19.64 1.71
C CYS A 41 6.57 -19.87 0.20
N ASN A 42 5.70 -20.80 -0.20
CA ASN A 42 5.43 -21.13 -1.61
C ASN A 42 4.91 -19.89 -2.36
N THR A 43 3.92 -19.21 -1.79
CA THR A 43 3.33 -17.98 -2.35
C THR A 43 4.36 -16.87 -2.50
N ILE A 44 5.22 -16.66 -1.50
CA ILE A 44 6.27 -15.63 -1.56
C ILE A 44 7.27 -15.95 -2.67
N VAL A 45 7.70 -17.20 -2.79
CA VAL A 45 8.66 -17.63 -3.82
C VAL A 45 8.08 -17.48 -5.21
N ALA A 46 6.82 -17.88 -5.40
CA ALA A 46 6.10 -17.74 -6.67
C ALA A 46 5.99 -16.27 -7.10
N VAL A 47 5.52 -15.40 -6.20
CA VAL A 47 5.36 -13.96 -6.49
C VAL A 47 6.69 -13.28 -6.76
N GLN A 48 7.75 -13.63 -6.01
CA GLN A 48 9.07 -13.06 -6.23
C GLN A 48 9.64 -13.50 -7.60
N THR A 49 9.37 -14.74 -8.02
CA THR A 49 9.75 -15.25 -9.33
C THR A 49 9.00 -14.52 -10.44
N MET A 50 7.69 -14.35 -10.30
CA MET A 50 6.86 -13.55 -11.22
C MET A 50 7.37 -12.10 -11.33
N PHE A 51 7.72 -11.46 -10.21
CA PHE A 51 8.21 -10.09 -10.18
C PHE A 51 9.55 -9.93 -10.93
N LYS A 52 10.40 -10.96 -10.94
CA LYS A 52 11.64 -10.96 -11.74
C LYS A 52 11.35 -10.98 -13.25
N PHE A 53 10.32 -11.70 -13.69
CA PHE A 53 9.94 -11.77 -15.11
C PHE A 53 9.16 -10.53 -15.57
N PHE A 54 8.28 -10.01 -14.72
CA PHE A 54 7.36 -8.92 -15.06
C PHE A 54 7.47 -7.75 -14.05
N PRO A 55 8.57 -6.98 -14.06
CA PRO A 55 8.83 -5.94 -13.06
C PRO A 55 7.84 -4.76 -13.12
N SER A 56 7.10 -4.59 -14.22
CA SER A 56 6.09 -3.54 -14.38
C SER A 56 4.71 -3.93 -13.85
N ILE A 57 4.49 -5.20 -13.51
CA ILE A 57 3.17 -5.66 -13.07
C ILE A 57 2.94 -5.33 -11.60
N LYS A 58 1.71 -4.89 -11.28
CA LYS A 58 1.32 -4.66 -9.89
C LYS A 58 0.74 -5.96 -9.34
N SER A 59 1.34 -6.49 -8.27
CA SER A 59 0.83 -7.67 -7.58
C SER A 59 0.19 -7.29 -6.24
N ILE A 60 -0.97 -7.85 -5.94
CA ILE A 60 -1.59 -7.82 -4.61
C ILE A 60 -1.58 -9.26 -4.09
N THR A 61 -0.89 -9.50 -2.99
CA THR A 61 -0.69 -10.84 -2.44
C THR A 61 -1.31 -10.96 -1.06
N GLU A 62 -2.16 -11.95 -0.87
CA GLU A 62 -2.62 -12.37 0.44
C GLU A 62 -1.56 -13.21 1.13
N LEU A 63 -1.30 -12.90 2.41
CA LEU A 63 -0.45 -13.67 3.30
C LEU A 63 -1.24 -14.02 4.56
N SER A 64 -1.01 -15.19 5.12
CA SER A 64 -1.59 -15.62 6.39
C SER A 64 -1.01 -14.82 7.54
N GLN A 65 0.30 -14.54 7.50
CA GLN A 65 0.97 -13.81 8.57
C GLN A 65 1.44 -12.41 8.17
N SER A 66 1.05 -11.41 8.97
CA SER A 66 1.58 -10.05 8.82
C SER A 66 3.09 -9.98 8.98
N SER A 67 3.71 -10.90 9.73
CA SER A 67 5.15 -11.05 9.94
C SER A 67 5.91 -11.35 8.64
N ASN A 68 5.29 -12.04 7.68
CA ASN A 68 5.89 -12.48 6.42
C ASN A 68 5.93 -11.39 5.34
N MET A 69 5.17 -10.30 5.50
CA MET A 69 5.15 -9.17 4.56
C MET A 69 6.52 -8.58 4.24
N ARG A 70 7.50 -8.73 5.13
CA ARG A 70 8.88 -8.25 4.94
C ARG A 70 9.63 -8.93 3.80
N PHE A 71 9.22 -10.13 3.38
CA PHE A 71 9.88 -10.92 2.35
C PHE A 71 9.41 -10.59 0.94
N MET A 72 8.29 -9.88 0.83
CA MET A 72 7.71 -9.49 -0.45
C MET A 72 8.57 -8.41 -1.11
N GLN A 73 8.82 -8.58 -2.42
CA GLN A 73 9.57 -7.63 -3.26
C GLN A 73 10.96 -7.30 -2.71
N PHE A 74 11.62 -8.27 -2.07
CA PHE A 74 12.93 -8.06 -1.45
C PHE A 74 14.00 -7.64 -2.47
N ARG A 75 14.84 -6.68 -2.05
CA ARG A 75 16.02 -6.22 -2.78
C ARG A 75 17.21 -6.19 -1.81
N ALA A 76 18.35 -6.75 -2.23
CA ALA A 76 19.51 -6.90 -1.36
C ALA A 76 20.13 -5.55 -0.91
N HIS A 77 20.11 -4.53 -1.77
CA HIS A 77 20.79 -3.25 -1.54
C HIS A 77 19.80 -2.09 -1.40
N ASP A 78 18.84 -2.19 -0.47
CA ASP A 78 17.85 -1.14 -0.21
C ASP A 78 18.10 -0.44 1.14
N LYS A 79 18.76 0.72 1.10
CA LYS A 79 19.02 1.55 2.30
C LYS A 79 17.74 2.10 2.93
N TYR A 80 16.70 2.36 2.13
CA TYR A 80 15.44 2.91 2.62
C TYR A 80 14.64 1.84 3.36
N ALA A 81 14.55 0.64 2.80
CA ALA A 81 13.97 -0.52 3.47
C ALA A 81 14.69 -0.83 4.79
N LEU A 82 16.04 -0.77 4.81
CA LEU A 82 16.81 -0.96 6.04
C LEU A 82 16.49 0.10 7.11
N HIS A 83 16.38 1.36 6.72
CA HIS A 83 16.01 2.44 7.63
C HIS A 83 14.62 2.21 8.24
N LEU A 84 13.63 1.86 7.42
CA LEU A 84 12.28 1.56 7.87
C LEU A 84 12.22 0.34 8.79
N SER A 85 13.02 -0.69 8.54
CA SER A 85 13.12 -1.86 9.43
C SER A 85 13.63 -1.48 10.84
N LYS A 86 14.57 -0.52 10.95
CA LYS A 86 15.00 0.02 12.25
C LYS A 86 13.88 0.79 12.95
N MET A 87 13.06 1.54 12.19
CA MET A 87 11.89 2.22 12.74
C MET A 87 10.82 1.25 13.20
N GLU A 88 10.51 0.22 12.42
CA GLU A 88 9.60 -0.87 12.78
C GLU A 88 10.02 -1.51 14.10
N LYS A 89 11.31 -1.89 14.23
CA LYS A 89 11.84 -2.49 15.47
C LYS A 89 11.61 -1.57 16.68
N ARG A 90 11.92 -0.28 16.55
CA ARG A 90 11.70 0.69 17.62
C ARG A 90 10.22 0.84 17.99
N GLU A 91 9.30 0.87 17.03
CA GLU A 91 7.87 0.97 17.32
C GLU A 91 7.31 -0.32 17.91
N LYS A 92 7.85 -1.48 17.52
CA LYS A 92 7.53 -2.76 18.16
C LYS A 92 7.99 -2.80 19.62
N GLU A 93 9.20 -2.32 19.92
CA GLU A 93 9.73 -2.19 21.29
C GLU A 93 8.88 -1.23 22.16
N ARG A 94 8.20 -0.26 21.55
CA ARG A 94 7.24 0.63 22.23
C ARG A 94 5.87 0.00 22.46
N GLY A 95 5.64 -1.23 21.99
CA GLY A 95 4.36 -1.93 22.13
C GLY A 95 3.34 -1.63 21.02
N SER A 96 3.76 -1.12 19.86
CA SER A 96 2.84 -0.83 18.75
C SER A 96 2.35 -2.11 18.05
N HIS A 97 1.04 -2.29 18.02
CA HIS A 97 0.36 -3.38 17.30
C HIS A 97 0.34 -3.20 15.77
N ILE A 98 0.74 -2.04 15.25
CA ILE A 98 0.76 -1.71 13.80
C ILE A 98 2.17 -1.39 13.28
N SER A 99 3.20 -1.92 13.96
CA SER A 99 4.61 -1.71 13.57
C SER A 99 4.91 -2.12 12.12
N TYR A 100 4.17 -3.08 11.55
CA TYR A 100 4.25 -3.48 10.14
C TYR A 100 3.86 -2.36 9.15
N MET A 101 3.27 -1.25 9.59
CA MET A 101 2.94 -0.09 8.75
C MET A 101 4.17 0.50 8.05
N PHE A 102 5.35 0.33 8.62
CA PHE A 102 6.61 0.80 8.03
C PHE A 102 7.16 -0.12 6.94
N ARG A 103 6.53 -1.26 6.66
CA ARG A 103 6.97 -2.19 5.61
C ARG A 103 6.54 -1.67 4.24
N LEU A 104 7.49 -1.61 3.30
CA LEU A 104 7.23 -1.09 1.96
C LEU A 104 6.10 -1.85 1.23
N PRO A 105 6.05 -3.19 1.24
CA PRO A 105 4.96 -3.92 0.56
C PRO A 105 3.59 -3.58 1.14
N PHE A 106 3.50 -3.40 2.46
CA PHE A 106 2.25 -3.01 3.13
C PHE A 106 1.85 -1.58 2.77
N ALA A 107 2.76 -0.62 2.90
CA ALA A 107 2.49 0.78 2.57
C ALA A 107 2.15 0.99 1.08
N ALA A 108 2.71 0.16 0.20
CA ALA A 108 2.40 0.16 -1.22
C ALA A 108 1.02 -0.44 -1.54
N GLY A 109 0.42 -1.20 -0.62
CA GLY A 109 -0.82 -1.94 -0.87
C GLY A 109 -0.63 -3.18 -1.73
N SER A 110 0.60 -3.72 -1.81
CA SER A 110 0.91 -4.94 -2.56
C SER A 110 0.72 -6.22 -1.75
N VAL A 111 0.45 -6.09 -0.44
CA VAL A 111 0.20 -7.22 0.46
C VAL A 111 -1.03 -6.95 1.31
N PHE A 112 -1.74 -8.01 1.64
CA PHE A 112 -2.89 -8.01 2.53
C PHE A 112 -2.84 -9.26 3.42
N SER A 113 -3.36 -9.17 4.65
CA SER A 113 -3.45 -10.30 5.56
C SER A 113 -4.81 -10.30 6.23
N ALA A 114 -5.50 -11.43 6.21
CA ALA A 114 -6.84 -11.56 6.77
C ALA A 114 -6.88 -11.17 8.26
N SER A 115 -5.83 -11.51 9.02
CA SER A 115 -5.69 -11.16 10.44
C SER A 115 -5.68 -9.65 10.74
N MET A 116 -5.49 -8.79 9.72
CA MET A 116 -5.63 -7.34 9.90
C MET A 116 -7.08 -6.93 10.19
N LEU A 117 -8.04 -7.73 9.72
CA LEU A 117 -9.47 -7.48 9.92
C LEU A 117 -9.98 -7.95 11.28
N ASP A 118 -9.23 -8.79 12.00
CA ASP A 118 -9.65 -9.30 13.32
C ASP A 118 -9.91 -8.17 14.32
N THR A 119 -9.17 -7.07 14.19
CA THR A 119 -9.38 -5.86 15.01
C THR A 119 -10.74 -5.19 14.78
N LEU A 120 -11.38 -5.40 13.63
CA LEU A 120 -12.71 -4.88 13.36
C LEU A 120 -13.76 -5.54 14.25
N LEU A 121 -13.62 -6.83 14.57
CA LEU A 121 -14.58 -7.53 15.43
C LEU A 121 -14.55 -6.97 16.86
N TYR A 122 -13.34 -6.72 17.38
CA TYR A 122 -13.18 -6.08 18.70
C TYR A 122 -13.69 -4.64 18.71
N GLN A 123 -13.52 -3.90 17.60
CA GLN A 123 -14.06 -2.54 17.48
C GLN A 123 -15.59 -2.53 17.37
N ALA A 124 -16.17 -3.52 16.70
CA ALA A 124 -17.60 -3.65 16.52
C ALA A 124 -18.34 -3.85 17.84
N PHE A 125 -17.70 -4.47 18.84
CA PHE A 125 -18.28 -4.60 20.19
C PHE A 125 -18.62 -3.25 20.83
N VAL A 126 -17.82 -2.21 20.56
CA VAL A 126 -18.05 -0.86 21.09
C VAL A 126 -18.82 0.01 20.09
N LYS A 127 -18.75 -0.33 18.80
CA LYS A 127 -19.27 0.48 17.70
C LYS A 127 -20.04 -0.40 16.71
N ASP A 128 -21.32 -0.58 16.98
CA ASP A 128 -22.21 -1.45 16.20
C ASP A 128 -22.29 -1.08 14.71
N TYR A 129 -22.00 0.19 14.37
CA TYR A 129 -22.01 0.67 12.98
C TYR A 129 -20.78 0.27 12.16
N VAL A 130 -19.68 -0.19 12.78
CA VAL A 130 -18.40 -0.40 12.07
C VAL A 130 -18.51 -1.46 10.98
N ILE A 131 -19.18 -2.58 11.26
CA ILE A 131 -19.33 -3.67 10.28
C ILE A 131 -20.19 -3.21 9.10
N THR A 132 -21.35 -2.62 9.37
CA THR A 132 -22.25 -2.08 8.33
C THR A 132 -21.54 -1.03 7.48
N PHE A 133 -20.79 -0.12 8.11
CA PHE A 133 -20.05 0.93 7.42
C PHE A 133 -18.95 0.37 6.50
N VAL A 134 -18.16 -0.60 6.97
CA VAL A 134 -17.12 -1.25 6.14
C VAL A 134 -17.74 -2.02 4.98
N ARG A 135 -18.87 -2.72 5.19
CA ARG A 135 -19.59 -3.45 4.13
C ARG A 135 -20.12 -2.52 3.04
N LEU A 136 -20.64 -1.36 3.39
CA LEU A 136 -21.04 -0.31 2.44
C LEU A 136 -19.83 0.23 1.67
N LEU A 137 -18.72 0.55 2.37
CA LEU A 137 -17.50 1.06 1.72
C LEU A 137 -16.89 0.07 0.72
N LEU A 138 -16.90 -1.23 1.05
CA LEU A 138 -16.45 -2.29 0.16
C LEU A 138 -17.45 -2.61 -0.96
N GLY A 139 -18.68 -2.09 -0.88
CA GLY A 139 -19.75 -2.34 -1.83
C GLY A 139 -20.40 -3.72 -1.70
N VAL A 140 -20.19 -4.42 -0.57
CA VAL A 140 -20.80 -5.72 -0.28
C VAL A 140 -22.29 -5.57 -0.01
N ASP A 141 -22.65 -4.55 0.78
CA ASP A 141 -24.03 -4.12 0.97
C ASP A 141 -24.29 -2.87 0.15
N GLN A 142 -25.54 -2.70 -0.29
CA GLN A 142 -26.01 -1.52 -1.01
C GLN A 142 -27.32 -1.06 -0.38
N ALA A 143 -27.44 0.24 -0.13
CA ALA A 143 -28.67 0.85 0.39
C ALA A 143 -29.11 2.02 -0.50
N PRO A 144 -30.42 2.34 -0.59
CA PRO A 144 -30.87 3.55 -1.28
C PRO A 144 -30.19 4.79 -0.71
N GLY A 145 -29.53 5.57 -1.56
CA GLY A 145 -28.74 6.75 -1.14
C GLY A 145 -27.35 6.43 -0.57
N SER A 146 -26.86 5.19 -0.73
CA SER A 146 -25.45 4.86 -0.46
C SER A 146 -24.54 5.22 -1.63
N GLY A 147 -23.31 5.60 -1.29
CA GLY A 147 -22.26 5.94 -2.24
C GLY A 147 -21.25 4.81 -2.46
N PHE A 148 -20.23 5.05 -3.29
CA PHE A 148 -19.18 4.08 -3.61
C PHE A 148 -17.77 4.67 -3.51
N LEU A 149 -16.80 3.81 -3.24
CA LEU A 149 -15.39 4.18 -3.28
C LEU A 149 -14.91 4.29 -4.72
N THR A 150 -14.30 5.41 -5.05
CA THR A 150 -13.69 5.65 -6.35
C THR A 150 -12.34 6.35 -6.17
N SER A 151 -11.61 6.48 -7.27
CA SER A 151 -10.32 7.13 -7.27
C SER A 151 -10.08 7.92 -8.54
N MET A 152 -9.42 9.07 -8.39
CA MET A 152 -8.96 9.88 -9.53
C MET A 152 -7.46 10.07 -9.49
N LYS A 153 -6.85 10.08 -10.67
CA LYS A 153 -5.43 10.35 -10.84
C LYS A 153 -5.21 11.85 -10.94
N ILE A 154 -4.45 12.43 -10.02
CA ILE A 154 -4.15 13.86 -10.01
C ILE A 154 -3.20 14.17 -11.18
N SER A 155 -3.70 14.84 -12.19
CA SER A 155 -2.95 15.21 -13.39
C SER A 155 -2.25 16.58 -13.21
N LYS A 156 -1.46 17.01 -14.21
CA LYS A 156 -0.74 18.29 -14.13
C LYS A 156 -1.66 19.51 -14.06
N GLU A 157 -2.83 19.41 -14.69
CA GLU A 157 -3.89 20.43 -14.67
C GLU A 157 -4.55 20.57 -13.29
N ASP A 158 -4.42 19.60 -12.38
CA ASP A 158 -4.92 19.73 -11.00
C ASP A 158 -3.88 20.34 -10.05
N MET A 159 -2.63 20.46 -10.47
CA MET A 159 -1.52 20.89 -9.61
C MET A 159 -1.64 22.34 -9.14
N TRP A 160 -2.47 23.17 -9.78
CA TRP A 160 -2.73 24.55 -9.33
C TRP A 160 -3.46 24.60 -7.98
N ILE A 161 -4.15 23.52 -7.59
CA ILE A 161 -4.89 23.41 -6.34
C ILE A 161 -3.92 23.43 -5.14
N ARG A 162 -2.67 22.93 -5.33
CA ARG A 162 -1.52 22.97 -4.41
C ARG A 162 -1.67 22.21 -3.08
N THR A 163 -2.81 22.28 -2.42
CA THR A 163 -3.04 21.74 -1.08
C THR A 163 -4.25 20.81 -1.05
N TYR A 164 -4.21 19.82 -0.16
CA TYR A 164 -5.32 18.89 0.03
C TYR A 164 -6.61 19.60 0.47
N GLY A 165 -6.52 20.65 1.31
CA GLY A 165 -7.69 21.40 1.75
C GLY A 165 -8.42 22.11 0.61
N ARG A 166 -7.69 22.68 -0.35
CA ARG A 166 -8.30 23.28 -1.56
C ARG A 166 -8.90 22.22 -2.48
N LEU A 167 -8.26 21.05 -2.57
CA LEU A 167 -8.77 19.91 -3.33
C LEU A 167 -10.10 19.43 -2.73
N TYR A 168 -10.14 19.28 -1.40
CA TYR A 168 -11.35 18.96 -0.65
C TYR A 168 -12.48 19.95 -0.94
N GLN A 169 -12.21 21.25 -0.82
CA GLN A 169 -13.20 22.29 -1.09
C GLN A 169 -13.73 22.24 -2.52
N LYS A 170 -12.85 22.09 -3.52
CA LYS A 170 -13.24 21.98 -4.93
C LYS A 170 -14.21 20.81 -5.12
N LEU A 171 -13.80 19.60 -4.74
CA LEU A 171 -14.58 18.37 -4.96
C LEU A 171 -15.94 18.41 -4.25
N CYS A 172 -15.97 18.83 -2.98
CA CYS A 172 -17.24 18.95 -2.26
C CYS A 172 -18.18 20.00 -2.89
N SER A 173 -17.65 21.07 -3.49
CA SER A 173 -18.46 22.12 -4.11
C SER A 173 -18.91 21.81 -5.55
N THR A 174 -18.16 21.00 -6.29
CA THR A 174 -18.42 20.74 -7.72
C THR A 174 -19.12 19.41 -7.97
N THR A 175 -18.69 18.36 -7.27
CA THR A 175 -19.11 16.97 -7.52
C THR A 175 -19.72 16.32 -6.28
N CYS A 176 -19.78 17.02 -5.14
CA CYS A 176 -20.22 16.49 -3.85
C CYS A 176 -19.41 15.25 -3.40
N GLU A 177 -18.18 15.11 -3.90
CA GLU A 177 -17.27 14.01 -3.57
C GLU A 177 -16.46 14.33 -2.31
N ILE A 178 -16.31 13.34 -1.43
CA ILE A 178 -15.57 13.50 -0.16
C ILE A 178 -14.26 12.73 -0.22
N PRO A 179 -13.10 13.41 -0.34
CA PRO A 179 -11.82 12.73 -0.39
C PRO A 179 -11.41 12.17 0.98
N ILE A 180 -10.92 10.93 0.97
CA ILE A 180 -10.53 10.17 2.16
C ILE A 180 -9.00 10.13 2.30
N GLY A 181 -8.27 10.03 1.19
CA GLY A 181 -6.81 9.93 1.25
C GLY A 181 -6.11 10.06 -0.10
N ILE A 182 -4.80 10.23 -0.04
CA ILE A 182 -3.92 10.34 -1.21
C ILE A 182 -2.95 9.15 -1.22
N TYR A 183 -2.96 8.39 -2.30
CA TYR A 183 -1.93 7.41 -2.61
C TYR A 183 -0.80 8.07 -3.39
N ARG A 184 0.39 8.15 -2.79
CA ARG A 184 1.56 8.83 -3.36
C ARG A 184 2.60 7.83 -3.78
N THR A 185 3.20 8.07 -4.93
CA THR A 185 4.37 7.34 -5.42
C THR A 185 5.56 8.29 -5.47
N GLN A 186 6.73 7.81 -5.05
CA GLN A 186 8.00 8.56 -5.11
C GLN A 186 9.05 7.66 -5.76
N ASP A 187 9.81 8.22 -6.71
CA ASP A 187 10.97 7.53 -7.27
C ASP A 187 12.12 7.62 -6.28
N THR A 188 12.46 6.49 -5.66
CA THR A 188 13.59 6.37 -4.74
C THR A 188 14.92 6.14 -5.47
N THR A 189 14.89 5.85 -6.77
CA THR A 189 16.08 5.58 -7.60
C THR A 189 17.02 6.78 -7.72
N LEU A 190 16.50 8.02 -7.62
CA LEU A 190 17.31 9.25 -7.69
C LEU A 190 17.93 9.64 -6.33
N ALA A 191 17.53 9.00 -5.23
CA ALA A 191 18.06 9.31 -3.90
C ALA A 191 19.47 8.74 -3.65
N ASP A 192 19.93 7.80 -4.48
CA ASP A 192 21.26 7.19 -4.36
C ASP A 192 22.41 8.11 -4.80
N ALA A 193 22.14 9.17 -5.58
CA ALA A 193 23.20 10.03 -6.13
C ALA A 193 23.62 11.20 -5.21
N SER A 194 22.84 11.58 -4.18
CA SER A 194 23.02 12.90 -3.55
C SER A 194 22.87 12.99 -2.01
N HIS A 195 22.99 11.90 -1.26
CA HIS A 195 22.90 11.97 0.21
C HIS A 195 24.11 11.40 0.95
N HIS A 196 25.25 12.06 0.77
CA HIS A 196 26.23 12.27 1.85
C HIS A 196 25.74 13.43 2.74
N VAL A 197 24.63 13.22 3.47
CA VAL A 197 24.20 14.17 4.52
C VAL A 197 24.30 13.46 5.85
N SER A 198 25.40 13.75 6.54
CA SER A 198 25.53 13.58 7.99
C SER A 198 24.27 14.09 8.68
N MET A 199 23.50 13.18 9.27
CA MET A 199 22.35 13.53 10.10
C MET A 199 22.67 13.17 11.54
N SER A 200 23.17 14.16 12.29
CA SER A 200 23.38 14.07 13.74
C SER A 200 22.07 13.81 14.49
N PRO A 201 22.11 13.14 15.65
CA PRO A 201 20.91 12.75 16.39
C PRO A 201 20.42 13.91 17.26
N ARG A 202 19.50 14.76 16.79
CA ARG A 202 18.76 15.67 17.66
C ARG A 202 17.26 15.79 17.30
N THR A 203 16.46 15.40 18.29
CA THR A 203 15.04 15.68 18.62
C THR A 203 13.91 15.21 17.67
N PRO A 204 12.97 14.37 18.16
CA PRO A 204 11.84 13.85 17.39
C PRO A 204 10.57 14.67 17.66
N SER A 205 10.22 15.62 16.78
CA SER A 205 8.83 16.12 16.67
C SER A 205 8.63 17.17 15.59
N ARG A 206 9.68 17.89 15.15
CA ARG A 206 9.52 18.98 14.16
C ARG A 206 9.72 18.55 12.70
N TRP A 207 10.40 17.45 12.42
CA TRP A 207 10.76 17.06 11.04
C TRP A 207 9.55 16.65 10.19
N PHE A 208 8.57 15.95 10.77
CA PHE A 208 7.39 15.46 10.03
C PHE A 208 6.48 16.62 9.57
N TRP A 209 6.23 17.59 10.45
CA TRP A 209 5.37 18.75 10.15
C TRP A 209 6.04 19.79 9.24
N SER A 210 7.36 19.96 9.34
CA SER A 210 8.10 20.94 8.53
C SER A 210 8.09 20.62 7.03
N ARG A 211 7.96 19.34 6.65
CA ARG A 211 7.93 18.89 5.25
C ARG A 211 6.53 18.88 4.64
N LEU A 212 5.48 18.98 5.47
CA LEU A 212 4.09 19.15 5.00
C LEU A 212 3.81 20.60 4.56
N ALA A 213 4.54 21.59 5.09
CA ALA A 213 4.20 23.01 4.96
C ALA A 213 5.16 23.85 4.10
N ARG A 214 6.26 23.30 3.56
CA ARG A 214 7.24 24.12 2.81
C ARG A 214 7.31 23.74 1.34
N MET A 215 6.48 24.42 0.54
CA MET A 215 6.66 24.52 -0.91
C MET A 215 7.97 25.23 -1.24
N ARG A 216 8.88 24.54 -1.92
CA ARG A 216 9.79 25.16 -2.89
C ARG A 216 9.90 24.22 -4.09
N PRO A 217 9.62 24.69 -5.32
CA PRO A 217 9.83 23.88 -6.50
C PRO A 217 11.33 23.88 -6.81
N SER A 218 12.01 22.78 -6.49
CA SER A 218 13.29 22.50 -7.15
C SER A 218 12.98 21.89 -8.51
N ARG A 219 13.41 22.59 -9.55
CA ARG A 219 13.29 22.24 -10.95
C ARG A 219 14.11 20.96 -11.19
N ALA A 220 13.46 19.79 -11.31
CA ALA A 220 14.11 18.58 -11.81
C ALA A 220 13.07 17.60 -12.38
N SER A 221 13.29 17.24 -13.66
CA SER A 221 12.77 16.11 -14.44
C SER A 221 11.38 15.56 -14.12
N VAL A 222 10.44 15.93 -14.98
CA VAL A 222 9.11 15.33 -15.10
C VAL A 222 9.21 13.95 -15.76
N SER A 223 8.98 12.87 -15.02
CA SER A 223 8.55 11.60 -15.62
C SER A 223 7.78 10.71 -14.64
N ARG A 224 6.50 10.49 -14.98
CA ARG A 224 5.67 9.29 -14.72
C ARG A 224 5.24 8.88 -13.30
N LEU A 225 5.12 9.78 -12.33
CA LEU A 225 4.43 9.46 -11.08
C LEU A 225 3.42 10.55 -10.69
N THR A 226 2.14 10.21 -10.78
CA THR A 226 1.01 11.07 -10.39
C THR A 226 0.28 10.43 -9.21
N PRO A 227 0.00 11.18 -8.13
CA PRO A 227 -0.73 10.64 -6.99
C PRO A 227 -2.18 10.31 -7.36
N THR A 228 -2.73 9.26 -6.74
CA THR A 228 -4.13 8.86 -6.89
C THR A 228 -4.90 9.28 -5.64
N LEU A 229 -5.95 10.08 -5.81
CA LEU A 229 -6.88 10.45 -4.74
C LEU A 229 -7.95 9.37 -4.61
N LYS A 230 -8.19 8.88 -3.39
CA LYS A 230 -9.33 8.00 -3.08
C LYS A 230 -10.42 8.83 -2.39
N TYR A 231 -11.65 8.70 -2.85
CA TYR A 231 -12.78 9.49 -2.36
C TYR A 231 -14.09 8.70 -2.37
N LEU A 232 -15.03 9.13 -1.55
CA LEU A 232 -16.41 8.64 -1.54
C LEU A 232 -17.22 9.47 -2.52
N SER A 233 -17.80 8.81 -3.53
CA SER A 233 -18.85 9.41 -4.36
C SER A 233 -20.20 9.07 -3.76
N PRO A 234 -21.14 10.03 -3.63
CA PRO A 234 -22.54 9.71 -3.39
C PRO A 234 -23.15 8.90 -4.55
#